data_AF-B6FZU1-F1
#
_entry.id   AF-B6FZU1-F1
#
_cell.length_a   1.000
_cell.length_b   1.000
_cell.length_c   1.000
_cell.angle_alpha   90.00
_cell.angle_beta   90.00
_cell.angle_gamma   90.00
#
_symmetry.space_group_name_H-M   'P 1'
#
loop_
_entity.id
_entity.type
_entity.pdbx_description
1 polymer ?
#
loop_
_entity_poly.entity_id
_entity_poly.type
_entity_poly.pdbx_seq_one_letter_code
_entity_poly.pdbx_strand_id
1 'polypeptide(L)'
;MIFDLYPWKVDFDIESTKEFYKENNLSIDADLNEKFKRSLHLTHKQFFENIGVDILKVRVEEIESCPDENVNDHKLSVDFLVCGKFLTIAEFQKEIYGNIEEFKDDVEKVDVLDYDFPPFVNIDDMGCGVVFKHPSSKFDFKGFEKWDCGYICGSVII
;
A
#
# COMPACT_ATOMS: atom_id res chain seq x y z
N MET A 1 5.53 -14.65 -4.18
CA MET A 1 4.84 -15.38 -3.09
C MET A 1 3.41 -14.93 -3.08
N ILE A 2 2.46 -15.86 -3.17
CA ILE A 2 1.04 -15.54 -3.28
C ILE A 2 0.46 -15.30 -1.89
N PHE A 3 -0.17 -14.14 -1.70
CA PHE A 3 -0.95 -13.80 -0.51
C PHE A 3 -2.42 -13.67 -0.90
N ASP A 4 -3.28 -14.24 -0.06
CA ASP A 4 -4.73 -14.08 -0.14
C ASP A 4 -5.16 -13.04 0.90
N LEU A 5 -5.45 -11.85 0.42
CA LEU A 5 -5.70 -10.63 1.18
C LEU A 5 -7.06 -10.07 0.77
N TYR A 6 -8.11 -10.86 0.96
CA TYR A 6 -9.45 -10.60 0.44
C TYR A 6 -9.86 -9.10 0.50
N PRO A 7 -10.29 -8.50 -0.61
CA PRO A 7 -10.58 -9.10 -1.92
C PRO A 7 -9.35 -9.23 -2.84
N TRP A 8 -8.16 -8.84 -2.38
CA TRP A 8 -6.95 -8.95 -3.20
C TRP A 8 -6.36 -10.33 -3.13
N LYS A 9 -5.88 -10.79 -4.28
CA LYS A 9 -4.87 -11.83 -4.34
C LYS A 9 -3.65 -11.23 -5.01
N VAL A 10 -2.50 -11.29 -4.35
CA VAL A 10 -1.28 -10.62 -4.79
C VAL A 10 -0.13 -11.61 -4.85
N ASP A 11 0.72 -11.47 -5.86
CA ASP A 11 1.98 -12.20 -5.95
C ASP A 11 3.12 -11.23 -5.60
N PHE A 12 3.53 -11.23 -4.33
CA PHE A 12 4.60 -10.38 -3.82
C PHE A 12 5.97 -11.01 -4.05
N ASP A 13 6.89 -10.24 -4.63
CA ASP A 13 8.30 -10.58 -4.71
C ASP A 13 9.04 -9.95 -3.51
N ILE A 14 9.15 -10.75 -2.44
CA ILE A 14 9.73 -10.31 -1.16
C ILE A 14 11.22 -9.98 -1.31
N GLU A 15 11.96 -10.74 -2.11
CA GLU A 15 13.41 -10.53 -2.26
C GLU A 15 13.70 -9.29 -3.09
N SER A 16 12.95 -9.08 -4.18
CA SER A 16 13.03 -7.82 -4.94
C SER A 16 12.59 -6.62 -4.10
N THR A 17 11.59 -6.78 -3.22
CA THR A 17 11.16 -5.72 -2.30
C THR A 17 12.27 -5.33 -1.32
N LYS A 18 12.97 -6.31 -0.74
CA LYS A 18 14.12 -6.05 0.15
C LYS A 18 15.25 -5.34 -0.60
N GLU A 19 15.56 -5.76 -1.83
CA GLU A 19 16.59 -5.12 -2.65
C GLU A 19 16.21 -3.68 -3.00
N PHE A 20 14.95 -3.46 -3.38
CA PHE A 20 14.40 -2.13 -3.63
C PHE A 20 14.64 -1.19 -2.44
N TYR A 21 14.34 -1.62 -1.22
CA TYR A 21 14.57 -0.81 -0.02
C TYR A 21 16.03 -0.70 0.41
N LYS A 22 16.97 -1.49 -0.13
CA LYS A 22 18.41 -1.22 0.08
C LYS A 22 18.85 -0.01 -0.74
N GLU A 23 18.37 0.09 -1.97
CA GLU A 23 18.77 1.11 -2.93
C GLU A 23 17.94 2.39 -2.84
N ASN A 24 16.69 2.29 -2.39
CA ASN A 24 15.73 3.39 -2.39
C ASN A 24 15.30 3.76 -0.97
N ASN A 25 15.05 5.06 -0.77
CA ASN A 25 14.44 5.58 0.44
C ASN A 25 13.26 6.48 0.05
N LEU A 26 12.04 6.11 0.47
CA LEU A 26 10.81 6.85 0.21
C LEU A 26 10.42 7.78 1.39
N SER A 27 11.19 7.77 2.49
CA SER A 27 10.93 8.63 3.65
C SER A 27 10.98 10.10 3.27
N ILE A 28 9.97 10.86 3.68
CA ILE A 28 9.97 12.31 3.58
C ILE A 28 10.65 12.92 4.80
N ASP A 29 10.32 12.39 5.98
CA ASP A 29 10.86 12.79 7.27
C ASP A 29 11.23 11.55 8.09
N ALA A 30 12.52 11.39 8.37
CA ALA A 30 13.04 10.26 9.12
C ALA A 30 12.51 10.21 10.56
N ASP A 31 12.19 11.37 11.17
CA ASP A 31 11.65 11.41 12.52
C ASP A 31 10.20 10.90 12.56
N LEU A 32 9.42 11.15 11.50
CA LEU A 32 8.08 10.56 11.36
C LEU A 32 8.14 9.05 11.14
N ASN A 33 9.09 8.54 10.36
CA ASN A 33 9.31 7.10 10.21
C ASN A 33 9.69 6.43 11.54
N GLU A 34 10.53 7.08 12.36
CA GLU A 34 10.86 6.61 13.70
C GLU A 34 9.64 6.63 14.64
N LYS A 35 8.83 7.69 14.59
CA LYS A 35 7.56 7.79 15.34
C LYS A 35 6.59 6.66 14.95
N PHE A 36 6.41 6.43 13.65
CA PHE A 36 5.60 5.34 13.12
C PHE A 36 6.13 3.97 13.58
N LYS A 37 7.42 3.69 13.42
CA LYS A 37 8.01 2.42 13.88
C LYS A 37 7.81 2.19 15.39
N ARG A 38 7.82 3.25 16.20
CA ARG A 38 7.59 3.16 17.65
C ARG A 38 6.13 2.93 18.01
N SER A 39 5.17 3.44 17.22
CA SER A 39 3.74 3.19 17.46
C SER A 39 3.32 1.75 17.12
N LEU A 40 4.04 1.09 16.21
CA LEU A 40 3.74 -0.29 15.80
C LEU A 40 4.05 -1.33 16.89
N HIS A 41 3.09 -2.24 17.10
CA HIS A 41 3.29 -3.44 17.91
C HIS A 41 4.07 -4.52 17.15
N LEU A 42 4.41 -5.63 17.82
CA LEU A 42 5.24 -6.69 17.25
C LEU A 42 4.61 -7.30 16.00
N THR A 43 3.30 -7.60 16.03
CA THR A 43 2.58 -8.19 14.89
C THR A 43 2.64 -7.29 13.66
N HIS A 44 2.47 -5.98 13.84
CA HIS A 44 2.55 -5.01 12.74
C HIS A 44 3.96 -4.97 12.13
N LYS A 45 4.99 -4.97 12.97
CA LYS A 45 6.40 -5.01 12.52
C LYS A 45 6.69 -6.28 11.73
N GLN A 46 6.20 -7.42 12.22
CA GLN A 46 6.35 -8.71 11.54
C GLN A 46 5.63 -8.73 10.19
N PHE A 47 4.47 -8.07 10.06
CA PHE A 47 3.79 -7.94 8.77
C PHE A 47 4.69 -7.27 7.72
N PHE A 48 5.26 -6.10 8.03
CA PHE A 48 6.16 -5.40 7.10
C PHE A 48 7.42 -6.21 6.79
N GLU A 49 8.02 -6.84 7.80
CA GLU A 49 9.19 -7.71 7.62
C GLU A 49 8.89 -8.90 6.70
N ASN A 50 7.73 -9.54 6.86
CA ASN A 50 7.30 -10.68 6.06
C ASN A 50 7.06 -10.36 4.59
N ILE A 51 6.71 -9.10 4.28
CA ILE A 51 6.56 -8.63 2.89
C ILE A 51 7.83 -7.94 2.36
N GLY A 52 8.89 -7.88 3.16
CA GLY A 52 10.19 -7.32 2.75
C GLY A 52 10.28 -5.79 2.80
N VAL A 53 9.34 -5.11 3.45
CA VAL A 53 9.28 -3.65 3.53
C VAL A 53 10.13 -3.12 4.69
N ASP A 54 11.00 -2.15 4.41
CA ASP A 54 11.73 -1.42 5.45
C ASP A 54 10.89 -0.22 5.94
N ILE A 55 10.29 -0.37 7.13
CA ILE A 55 9.46 0.64 7.80
C ILE A 55 10.16 2.00 7.92
N LEU A 56 11.49 2.04 8.05
CA LEU A 56 12.21 3.31 8.18
C LEU A 56 12.37 4.06 6.86
N LYS A 57 12.00 3.43 5.75
CA LYS A 57 12.17 3.96 4.39
C LYS A 57 10.87 4.09 3.63
N VAL A 58 9.71 3.87 4.27
CA VAL A 58 8.39 4.08 3.67
C VAL A 58 8.04 5.58 3.67
N ARG A 59 7.06 5.97 2.86
CA ARG A 59 6.56 7.34 2.86
C ARG A 59 5.62 7.53 4.05
N VAL A 60 5.95 8.44 4.95
CA VAL A 60 5.11 8.81 6.10
C VAL A 60 4.82 10.31 6.05
N GLU A 61 3.55 10.67 6.19
CA GLU A 61 3.07 12.06 6.23
C GLU A 61 2.14 12.24 7.43
N GLU A 62 2.20 13.39 8.09
CA GLU A 62 1.15 13.79 9.04
C GLU A 62 -0.04 14.36 8.28
N ILE A 63 -1.24 13.89 8.62
CA ILE A 63 -2.49 14.44 8.12
C ILE A 63 -3.26 15.10 9.28
N GLU A 64 -3.81 16.28 9.02
CA GLU A 64 -4.65 16.99 9.99
C GLU A 64 -5.97 16.22 10.17
N SER A 65 -6.36 15.98 11.42
CA SER A 65 -7.69 15.44 11.71
C SER A 65 -8.77 16.46 11.34
N CYS A 66 -9.93 15.99 10.86
CA CYS A 66 -11.07 16.85 10.59
C CYS A 66 -11.42 17.69 11.85
N PRO A 67 -11.77 18.97 11.69
CA PRO A 67 -11.94 19.90 12.81
C PRO A 67 -13.09 19.57 13.78
N ASP A 68 -13.96 18.61 13.46
CA ASP A 68 -15.11 18.21 14.28
C ASP A 68 -14.78 17.19 15.39
N GLU A 69 -13.62 16.52 15.32
CA GLU A 69 -13.15 15.67 16.42
C GLU A 69 -12.28 16.53 17.37
N ASN A 70 -12.73 16.72 18.61
CA ASN A 70 -12.09 17.57 19.64
C ASN A 70 -10.74 17.02 20.15
N VAL A 71 -9.87 16.51 19.27
CA VAL A 71 -8.55 16.01 19.63
C VAL A 71 -7.56 16.45 18.57
N ASN A 72 -6.50 17.14 18.99
CA ASN A 72 -5.27 17.36 18.21
C ASN A 72 -4.53 16.01 17.99
N ASP A 73 -5.22 15.00 17.47
CA ASP A 73 -4.61 13.73 17.10
C ASP A 73 -4.10 13.87 15.68
N HIS A 74 -2.81 14.17 15.57
CA HIS A 74 -2.07 14.06 14.31
C HIS A 74 -2.10 12.59 13.87
N LYS A 75 -2.81 12.31 12.78
CA LYS A 75 -2.84 10.98 12.16
C LYS A 75 -1.67 10.85 11.20
N LEU A 76 -1.15 9.65 11.02
CA LEU A 76 -0.08 9.34 10.09
C LEU A 76 -0.67 8.63 8.87
N SER A 77 -0.47 9.20 7.68
CA SER A 77 -0.66 8.49 6.42
C SER A 77 0.65 7.79 6.07
N VAL A 78 0.61 6.47 5.95
CA VAL A 78 1.76 5.65 5.60
C VAL A 78 1.50 4.98 4.25
N ASP A 79 2.37 5.24 3.28
CA ASP A 79 2.36 4.64 1.95
C ASP A 79 3.67 3.85 1.74
N PHE A 80 3.57 2.57 1.39
CA PHE A 80 4.71 1.67 1.19
C PHE A 80 4.59 0.89 -0.12
N LEU A 81 5.72 0.49 -0.69
CA LEU A 81 5.77 -0.24 -1.96
C LEU A 81 6.21 -1.69 -1.70
N VAL A 82 5.59 -2.61 -2.43
CA VAL A 82 5.98 -4.02 -2.47
C VAL A 82 6.15 -4.40 -3.92
N CYS A 83 7.27 -5.02 -4.29
CA CYS A 83 7.43 -5.55 -5.64
C CYS A 83 6.46 -6.71 -5.84
N GLY A 84 5.79 -6.76 -6.99
CA GLY A 84 4.80 -7.80 -7.27
C GLY A 84 3.72 -7.35 -8.26
N LYS A 85 2.64 -8.13 -8.31
CA LYS A 85 1.48 -7.87 -9.17
C LYS A 85 0.17 -8.34 -8.57
N PHE A 86 -0.92 -7.70 -8.97
CA PHE A 86 -2.26 -8.15 -8.63
C PHE A 86 -2.61 -9.39 -9.46
N LEU A 87 -3.10 -10.42 -8.79
CA LEU A 87 -3.78 -11.55 -9.42
C LEU A 87 -5.29 -11.34 -9.42
N THR A 88 -5.80 -10.68 -8.37
CA THR A 88 -7.21 -10.35 -8.21
C THR A 88 -7.36 -8.96 -7.61
N ILE A 89 -8.34 -8.20 -8.10
CA ILE A 89 -8.72 -6.87 -7.59
C ILE A 89 -10.21 -6.81 -7.30
N ALA A 90 -10.63 -5.81 -6.52
CA ALA A 90 -12.04 -5.52 -6.32
C ALA A 90 -12.67 -4.86 -7.55
N GLU A 91 -13.98 -5.03 -7.74
CA GLU A 91 -14.71 -4.48 -8.90
C GLU A 91 -14.53 -2.97 -9.06
N PHE A 92 -14.65 -2.18 -7.98
CA PHE A 92 -14.45 -0.72 -8.06
C PHE A 92 -13.03 -0.34 -8.53
N GLN A 93 -12.01 -1.14 -8.23
CA GLN A 93 -10.65 -0.89 -8.73
C GLN A 93 -10.57 -1.16 -10.23
N LYS A 94 -11.28 -2.17 -10.73
CA LYS A 94 -11.38 -2.41 -12.16
C LYS A 94 -12.04 -1.23 -12.87
N GLU A 95 -13.08 -0.67 -12.29
CA GLU A 95 -13.74 0.52 -12.85
C GLU A 95 -12.79 1.73 -12.89
N ILE A 96 -12.05 1.98 -11.81
CA ILE A 96 -11.10 3.11 -11.76
C ILE A 96 -9.94 2.89 -12.74
N TYR A 97 -9.28 1.74 -12.69
CA TYR A 97 -8.07 1.48 -13.47
C TYR A 97 -8.35 1.13 -14.92
N GLY A 98 -9.50 0.51 -15.24
CA GLY A 98 -9.91 0.22 -16.61
C GLY A 98 -10.26 1.47 -17.43
N ASN A 99 -10.48 2.60 -16.77
CA ASN A 99 -10.67 3.91 -17.42
C ASN A 99 -9.34 4.62 -17.74
N ILE A 100 -8.20 4.10 -17.30
CA ILE A 100 -6.87 4.62 -17.63
C ILE A 100 -6.41 3.92 -18.92
N GLU A 101 -6.20 4.70 -19.99
CA GLU A 101 -5.93 4.18 -21.34
C GLU A 101 -4.71 3.25 -21.35
N GLU A 102 -3.65 3.61 -20.63
CA GLU A 102 -2.41 2.84 -20.53
C GLU A 102 -2.56 1.53 -19.75
N PHE A 103 -3.61 1.39 -18.93
CA PHE A 103 -3.82 0.22 -18.05
C PHE A 103 -4.88 -0.73 -18.58
N LYS A 104 -5.78 -0.23 -19.42
CA LYS A 104 -7.04 -0.90 -19.80
C LYS A 104 -6.86 -2.35 -20.24
N ASP A 105 -5.98 -2.59 -21.22
CA ASP A 105 -5.78 -3.92 -21.81
C ASP A 105 -5.26 -4.96 -20.81
N ASP A 106 -4.54 -4.52 -19.77
CA ASP A 106 -3.97 -5.41 -18.77
C ASP A 106 -4.93 -5.60 -17.59
N VAL A 107 -5.60 -4.53 -17.14
CA VAL A 107 -6.63 -4.59 -16.10
C VAL A 107 -7.81 -5.48 -16.51
N GLU A 108 -8.18 -5.50 -17.80
CA GLU A 108 -9.25 -6.36 -18.31
C GLU A 108 -8.98 -7.86 -18.08
N LYS A 109 -7.70 -8.26 -18.00
CA LYS A 109 -7.25 -9.65 -17.82
C LYS A 109 -7.14 -10.07 -16.36
N VAL A 110 -7.24 -9.13 -15.41
CA VAL A 110 -7.13 -9.42 -13.97
C VAL A 110 -8.45 -9.98 -13.45
N ASP A 111 -8.36 -10.99 -12.58
CA ASP A 111 -9.55 -11.54 -11.93
C ASP A 111 -10.21 -10.49 -11.04
N VAL A 112 -11.54 -10.52 -11.00
CA VAL A 112 -12.34 -9.53 -10.27
C VAL A 112 -13.18 -10.24 -9.23
N LEU A 113 -13.20 -9.68 -8.03
CA LEU A 113 -14.13 -10.09 -6.99
C LEU A 113 -15.13 -8.96 -6.71
N ASP A 114 -16.39 -9.35 -6.61
CA ASP A 114 -17.49 -8.49 -6.19
C ASP A 114 -17.30 -8.10 -4.73
N TYR A 115 -17.28 -6.79 -4.47
CA TYR A 115 -17.02 -6.25 -3.14
C TYR A 115 -17.58 -4.81 -3.04
N ASP A 116 -18.63 -4.65 -2.22
CA ASP A 116 -19.47 -3.44 -2.15
C ASP A 116 -18.86 -2.24 -1.38
N PHE A 117 -17.70 -2.39 -0.73
CA PHE A 117 -17.09 -1.35 0.10
C PHE A 117 -15.65 -1.05 -0.30
N PRO A 118 -15.03 0.06 0.11
CA PRO A 118 -13.58 0.19 0.03
C PRO A 118 -12.94 -0.94 0.86
N PRO A 119 -12.25 -1.91 0.25
CA PRO A 119 -11.65 -3.02 0.96
C PRO A 119 -10.47 -2.54 1.78
N PHE A 120 -10.23 -3.24 2.88
CA PHE A 120 -9.02 -3.10 3.67
C PHE A 120 -8.68 -4.46 4.29
N VAL A 121 -7.39 -4.68 4.52
CA VAL A 121 -6.90 -5.82 5.28
C VAL A 121 -6.66 -5.38 6.71
N ASN A 122 -7.37 -6.00 7.65
CA ASN A 122 -7.07 -5.80 9.07
C ASN A 122 -5.81 -6.59 9.45
N ILE A 123 -4.75 -5.89 9.82
CA ILE A 123 -3.51 -6.46 10.36
C ILE A 123 -3.48 -6.15 11.86
N ASP A 124 -4.10 -6.99 12.67
CA ASP A 124 -4.08 -6.87 14.14
C ASP A 124 -4.46 -5.45 14.64
N ASP A 125 -5.56 -4.92 14.11
CA ASP A 125 -6.10 -3.58 14.40
C ASP A 125 -5.10 -2.43 14.12
N MET A 126 -4.24 -2.59 13.11
CA MET A 126 -3.34 -1.54 12.65
C MET A 126 -4.10 -0.40 11.98
N GLY A 127 -4.38 0.66 12.75
CA GLY A 127 -5.03 1.87 12.26
C GLY A 127 -6.38 1.56 11.61
N CYS A 128 -6.63 2.14 10.43
CA CYS A 128 -7.84 1.87 9.63
C CYS A 128 -7.75 0.60 8.75
N GLY A 129 -6.69 -0.20 8.88
CA GLY A 129 -6.40 -1.31 7.98
C GLY A 129 -5.65 -0.89 6.71
N VAL A 130 -5.04 -1.88 6.05
CA VAL A 130 -4.19 -1.66 4.87
C VAL A 130 -5.02 -1.77 3.60
N VAL A 131 -4.91 -0.78 2.72
CA VAL A 131 -5.52 -0.78 1.38
C VAL A 131 -4.43 -0.98 0.34
N PHE A 132 -4.62 -1.94 -0.57
CA PHE A 132 -3.70 -2.18 -1.68
C PHE A 132 -4.21 -1.57 -2.98
N LYS A 133 -3.32 -0.90 -3.70
CA LYS A 133 -3.65 -0.15 -4.93
C LYS A 133 -2.46 -0.01 -5.85
N HIS A 134 -2.71 0.47 -7.07
CA HIS A 134 -1.65 0.81 -8.01
C HIS A 134 -0.83 2.02 -7.51
N PRO A 135 0.53 1.99 -7.60
CA PRO A 135 1.40 3.05 -7.08
C PRO A 135 1.19 4.44 -7.67
N SER A 136 0.72 4.55 -8.91
CA SER A 136 0.49 5.84 -9.60
C SER A 136 -0.46 6.79 -8.84
N SER A 137 -1.27 6.26 -7.92
CA SER A 137 -2.18 7.04 -7.07
C SER A 137 -1.46 7.89 -6.01
N LYS A 138 -0.22 7.56 -5.68
CA LYS A 138 0.54 8.14 -4.57
C LYS A 138 1.94 8.59 -4.94
N PHE A 139 2.49 7.99 -5.99
CA PHE A 139 3.87 8.16 -6.37
C PHE A 139 3.95 8.62 -7.83
N ASP A 140 4.61 9.75 -8.06
CA ASP A 140 4.94 10.25 -9.39
C ASP A 140 6.36 9.80 -9.78
N PHE A 141 6.52 8.48 -9.96
CA PHE A 141 7.78 7.88 -10.40
C PHE A 141 7.68 7.48 -11.88
N LYS A 142 8.72 7.84 -12.65
CA LYS A 142 8.94 7.27 -13.98
C LYS A 142 9.14 5.77 -13.83
N GLY A 143 8.16 4.97 -14.23
CA GLY A 143 8.11 3.52 -14.00
C GLY A 143 6.72 2.99 -13.64
N PHE A 144 5.77 3.85 -13.23
CA PHE A 144 4.40 3.45 -12.88
C PHE A 144 3.37 3.76 -13.98
N GLU A 145 3.81 3.92 -15.22
CA GLU A 145 2.95 4.27 -16.36
C GLU A 145 2.20 3.07 -16.94
N LYS A 146 2.45 1.86 -16.44
CA LYS A 146 1.76 0.62 -16.86
C LYS A 146 1.13 -0.06 -15.66
N TRP A 147 0.03 -0.79 -15.90
CA TRP A 147 -0.67 -1.55 -14.86
C TRP A 147 0.25 -2.54 -14.13
N ASP A 148 0.88 -3.45 -14.87
CA ASP A 148 1.86 -4.40 -14.34
C ASP A 148 3.25 -3.75 -14.26
N CYS A 149 3.36 -2.62 -13.54
CA CYS A 149 4.63 -1.92 -13.34
C CYS A 149 5.62 -2.66 -12.42
N GLY A 150 5.22 -3.81 -11.85
CA GLY A 150 6.03 -4.61 -10.95
C GLY A 150 6.00 -4.14 -9.49
N TYR A 151 5.12 -3.19 -9.15
CA TYR A 151 4.97 -2.67 -7.80
C TYR A 151 3.50 -2.57 -7.41
N ILE A 152 3.24 -2.79 -6.12
CA ILE A 152 1.95 -2.59 -5.47
C ILE A 152 2.16 -1.61 -4.33
N CYS A 153 1.25 -0.66 -4.19
CA CYS A 153 1.23 0.28 -3.07
C CYS A 153 0.28 -0.22 -1.98
N GLY A 154 0.78 -0.36 -0.76
CA GLY A 154 -0.04 -0.48 0.44
C GLY A 154 -0.15 0.87 1.13
N SER A 155 -1.34 1.21 1.63
CA SER A 155 -1.61 2.44 2.36
C SER A 155 -2.35 2.16 3.65
N VAL A 156 -1.97 2.85 4.73
CA VAL A 156 -2.67 2.78 6.02
C VAL A 156 -2.68 4.16 6.68
N ILE A 157 -3.76 4.47 7.39
CA ILE A 157 -3.87 5.64 8.27
C ILE A 157 -3.85 5.15 9.70
N ILE A 158 -2.97 5.72 10.54
CA ILE A 158 -2.77 5.36 11.95
C ILE A 158 -2.91 6.59 12.84
#